data_AF-A0A444R1H1-F1
#
_entry.id   AF-A0A444R1H1-F1
#
_cell.length_a   1.000
_cell.length_b   1.000
_cell.length_c   1.000
_cell.angle_alpha   90.00
_cell.angle_beta   90.00
_cell.angle_gamma   90.00
#
_symmetry.space_group_name_H-M   'P 1'
#
loop_
_entity.id
_entity.type
_entity.pdbx_description
1 polymer ?
#
loop_
_entity_poly.entity_id
_entity_poly.type
_entity_poly.pdbx_seq_one_letter_code
_entity_poly.pdbx_strand_id
1 'polypeptide(L)'
;ELNIPLNVMVDQTLTVGAEWNRDKLDDPSSTSLTVNDSDISGISGSAADRSSKNHSQISALYIEDNIEPVPGTNIIPGLRFDYLSDSGGNFSPSLNLSQELGDYFKVKAGVARTFKAPNLYQSSEGYLLYSKGNGCPKDITSGGCYLIGNKDLDPEISVNKEIGLEFTWEDYHASVTYFRNDYQNKIVAGDNVIGQTASGAYILKWQNGGKALVDGIEASMSFPLVKERLNWNTNATWMITSEQKDTGNPLSV
;
A
#
# COMPACT_ATOMS: atom_id res chain seq x y z
N GLU A 1 -7.14 -19.48 -10.59
CA GLU A 1 -5.86 -19.37 -11.32
C GLU A 1 -5.65 -20.61 -12.19
N LEU A 2 -5.00 -20.44 -13.34
CA LEU A 2 -4.55 -21.50 -14.24
C LEU A 2 -3.08 -21.27 -14.59
N ASN A 3 -2.27 -22.31 -14.48
CA ASN A 3 -0.85 -22.31 -14.84
C ASN A 3 -0.67 -23.19 -16.08
N ILE A 4 -0.11 -22.62 -17.15
CA ILE A 4 -0.01 -23.22 -18.48
C ILE A 4 1.46 -23.27 -18.87
N PRO A 5 2.13 -24.44 -18.79
CA PRO A 5 3.48 -24.58 -19.30
C PRO A 5 3.47 -24.45 -20.83
N LEU A 6 4.36 -23.64 -21.37
CA LEU A 6 4.52 -23.39 -22.81
C LEU A 6 5.99 -23.59 -23.18
N ASN A 7 6.23 -24.11 -24.38
CA ASN A 7 7.55 -24.18 -24.98
C ASN A 7 7.47 -23.52 -26.36
N VAL A 8 7.38 -22.19 -26.35
CA VAL A 8 7.30 -21.37 -27.56
C VAL A 8 8.58 -20.54 -27.61
N MET A 9 9.54 -20.99 -28.42
CA MET A 9 10.91 -20.45 -28.53
C MET A 9 11.80 -20.70 -27.30
N VAL A 10 11.26 -20.52 -26.09
CA VAL A 10 11.94 -20.73 -24.80
C VAL A 10 10.98 -21.43 -23.83
N ASP A 11 11.53 -21.97 -22.74
CA ASP A 11 10.72 -22.54 -21.67
C ASP A 11 10.05 -21.40 -20.89
N GLN A 12 8.72 -21.49 -20.76
CA GLN A 12 7.96 -20.51 -20.01
C GLN A 12 6.71 -21.10 -19.35
N THR A 13 6.23 -20.48 -18.29
CA THR A 13 4.97 -20.86 -17.63
C THR A 13 4.07 -19.65 -17.54
N LEU A 14 2.96 -19.69 -18.29
CA LEU A 14 1.96 -18.65 -18.32
C LEU A 14 0.93 -18.86 -17.21
N THR A 15 0.76 -17.87 -16.35
CA THR A 15 -0.25 -17.83 -15.29
C THR A 15 -1.35 -16.85 -15.67
N VAL A 16 -2.60 -17.29 -15.62
CA VAL A 16 -3.77 -16.42 -15.78
C VAL A 16 -4.71 -16.64 -14.61
N GLY A 17 -5.22 -15.56 -14.03
CA GLY A 17 -6.16 -15.65 -12.93
C GLY A 17 -7.20 -14.56 -12.89
N ALA A 18 -8.19 -14.81 -12.06
CA ALA A 18 -9.29 -13.92 -11.77
C ALA A 18 -9.58 -13.98 -10.28
N GLU A 19 -9.90 -12.85 -9.68
CA GLU A 19 -10.24 -12.73 -8.26
C GLU A 19 -11.50 -11.89 -8.09
N TRP A 20 -12.25 -12.18 -7.04
CA TRP A 20 -13.37 -11.37 -6.58
C TRP A 20 -13.40 -11.37 -5.06
N ASN A 21 -13.48 -10.19 -4.47
CA ASN A 21 -13.59 -9.99 -3.04
C ASN A 21 -14.70 -8.98 -2.72
N ARG A 22 -15.40 -9.23 -1.60
CA ARG A 22 -16.41 -8.35 -1.04
C ARG A 22 -16.22 -8.25 0.46
N ASP A 23 -15.89 -7.05 0.92
CA ASP A 23 -15.80 -6.72 2.33
C ASP A 23 -17.10 -6.05 2.81
N LYS A 24 -17.49 -6.35 4.05
CA LYS A 24 -18.63 -5.72 4.73
C LYS A 24 -18.24 -5.41 6.16
N LEU A 25 -18.62 -4.24 6.63
CA LEU A 25 -18.44 -3.78 7.99
C LEU A 25 -19.78 -3.28 8.53
N ASP A 26 -20.14 -3.71 9.73
CA ASP A 26 -21.26 -3.16 10.51
C ASP A 26 -20.69 -2.69 11.85
N ASP A 27 -20.47 -1.38 11.99
CA ASP A 27 -19.83 -0.79 13.16
C ASP A 27 -20.64 0.42 13.69
N PRO A 28 -21.67 0.16 14.52
CA PRO A 28 -22.50 1.21 15.09
C PRO A 28 -21.76 2.06 16.13
N SER A 29 -20.66 1.57 16.70
CA SER A 29 -19.87 2.32 17.67
C SER A 29 -19.17 3.49 16.99
N SER A 30 -18.55 3.24 15.84
CA SER A 30 -17.85 4.24 15.03
C SER A 30 -18.75 5.33 14.45
N THR A 31 -20.06 5.07 14.34
CA THR A 31 -21.08 6.00 13.80
C THR A 31 -22.03 6.53 14.87
N SER A 32 -21.66 6.44 16.15
CA SER A 32 -22.52 6.81 17.29
C SER A 32 -22.47 8.30 17.67
N LEU A 33 -21.48 9.06 17.16
CA LEU A 33 -21.24 10.45 17.55
C LEU A 33 -22.36 11.39 17.06
N THR A 34 -23.14 11.95 17.97
CA THR A 34 -24.17 12.96 17.62
C THR A 34 -23.60 14.37 17.77
N VAL A 35 -23.93 15.24 16.82
CA VAL A 35 -23.49 16.64 16.77
C VAL A 35 -24.71 17.56 16.77
N ASN A 36 -24.58 18.73 17.40
CA ASN A 36 -25.62 19.76 17.47
C ASN A 36 -25.74 20.57 16.17
N ASP A 37 -25.62 19.91 15.02
CA ASP A 37 -25.81 20.44 13.68
C ASP A 37 -26.69 19.44 12.92
N SER A 38 -27.63 19.90 12.09
CA SER A 38 -28.46 18.99 11.30
C SER A 38 -27.66 18.27 10.21
N ASP A 39 -26.63 18.93 9.68
CA ASP A 39 -25.77 18.44 8.61
C ASP A 39 -24.33 18.92 8.81
N ILE A 40 -23.37 18.04 8.53
CA ILE A 40 -21.93 18.30 8.55
C ILE A 40 -21.38 17.91 7.18
N SER A 41 -21.47 18.82 6.22
CA SER A 41 -20.96 18.62 4.85
C SER A 41 -21.55 17.39 4.17
N GLY A 42 -22.86 17.19 4.26
CA GLY A 42 -23.59 16.07 3.67
C GLY A 42 -23.75 14.84 4.57
N ILE A 43 -23.21 14.89 5.80
CA ILE A 43 -23.37 13.84 6.82
C ILE A 43 -24.35 14.33 7.88
N SER A 44 -25.39 13.54 8.17
CA SER A 44 -26.33 13.88 9.26
C SER A 44 -25.59 13.99 10.60
N GLY A 45 -25.84 15.07 11.35
CA GLY A 45 -25.31 15.19 12.71
C GLY A 45 -26.03 14.28 13.72
N SER A 46 -27.18 13.70 13.35
CA SER A 46 -27.86 12.68 14.13
C SER A 46 -27.29 11.30 13.84
N ALA A 47 -26.76 10.62 14.87
CA ALA A 47 -26.23 9.27 14.73
C ALA A 47 -27.29 8.25 14.28
N ALA A 48 -28.55 8.46 14.65
CA ALA A 48 -29.66 7.56 14.29
C ALA A 48 -29.96 7.56 12.78
N ASP A 49 -29.59 8.63 12.07
CA ASP A 49 -29.84 8.79 10.64
C ASP A 49 -28.65 8.36 9.78
N ARG A 50 -27.57 7.85 10.39
CA ARG A 50 -26.38 7.36 9.68
C ARG A 50 -26.32 5.84 9.67
N SER A 51 -25.90 5.28 8.53
CA SER A 51 -25.67 3.85 8.39
C SER A 51 -24.40 3.43 9.14
N SER A 52 -24.49 2.40 9.99
CA SER A 52 -23.34 1.69 10.54
C SER A 52 -22.70 0.71 9.55
N LYS A 53 -23.37 0.46 8.42
CA LYS A 53 -23.01 -0.56 7.44
C LYS A 53 -22.27 0.04 6.26
N ASN A 54 -21.07 -0.47 6.01
CA ASN A 54 -20.21 -0.13 4.88
C ASN A 54 -19.80 -1.40 4.14
N HIS A 55 -19.53 -1.29 2.84
CA HIS A 55 -19.05 -2.41 2.04
C HIS A 55 -18.19 -1.91 0.89
N SER A 56 -17.33 -2.78 0.38
CA SER A 56 -16.56 -2.53 -0.84
C SER A 56 -16.37 -3.83 -1.61
N GLN A 57 -16.20 -3.72 -2.93
CA GLN A 57 -16.03 -4.86 -3.82
C GLN A 57 -14.86 -4.61 -4.76
N ILE A 58 -14.02 -5.62 -4.92
CA ILE A 58 -12.89 -5.60 -5.84
C ILE A 58 -12.94 -6.86 -6.69
N SER A 59 -12.89 -6.68 -8.01
CA SER A 59 -12.72 -7.77 -8.98
C SER A 59 -11.40 -7.57 -9.69
N ALA A 60 -10.68 -8.65 -9.98
CA ALA A 60 -9.41 -8.55 -10.67
C ALA A 60 -9.21 -9.63 -11.72
N LEU A 61 -8.41 -9.30 -12.72
CA LEU A 61 -7.85 -10.22 -13.70
C LEU A 61 -6.35 -10.02 -13.74
N TYR A 62 -5.58 -11.09 -13.82
CA TYR A 62 -4.13 -11.00 -13.93
C TYR A 62 -3.57 -12.02 -14.91
N ILE A 63 -2.46 -11.64 -15.51
CA ILE A 63 -1.61 -12.45 -16.37
C ILE A 63 -0.16 -12.25 -15.95
N GLU A 64 0.58 -13.34 -15.83
CA GLU A 64 2.00 -13.36 -15.53
C GLU A 64 2.64 -14.44 -16.39
N ASP A 65 3.87 -14.23 -16.85
CA ASP A 65 4.61 -15.24 -17.60
C ASP A 65 5.98 -15.40 -16.97
N ASN A 66 6.33 -16.60 -16.51
CA ASN A 66 7.67 -16.89 -16.03
C ASN A 66 8.49 -17.49 -17.18
N ILE A 67 9.39 -16.69 -17.74
CA ILE A 67 10.14 -17.01 -18.95
C ILE A 67 11.59 -17.30 -18.56
N GLU A 68 12.14 -18.43 -19.02
CA GLU A 68 13.56 -18.77 -18.89
C GLU A 68 14.22 -18.75 -20.29
N PRO A 69 14.73 -17.58 -20.76
CA PRO A 69 15.28 -17.50 -22.11
C PRO A 69 16.55 -18.32 -22.31
N VAL A 70 17.35 -18.41 -21.24
CA VAL A 70 18.57 -19.22 -21.14
C VAL A 70 18.71 -19.71 -19.70
N PRO A 71 19.37 -20.86 -19.47
CA PRO A 71 19.60 -21.37 -18.12
C PRO A 71 20.20 -20.32 -17.18
N GLY A 72 19.59 -20.16 -16.00
CA GLY A 72 20.02 -19.19 -14.98
C GLY A 72 19.49 -17.76 -15.18
N THR A 73 18.65 -17.52 -16.18
CA THR A 73 18.00 -16.22 -16.41
C THR A 73 16.48 -16.39 -16.39
N ASN A 74 15.79 -15.79 -15.41
CA ASN A 74 14.34 -15.79 -15.34
C ASN A 74 13.81 -14.36 -15.48
N ILE A 75 12.85 -14.16 -16.37
CA ILE A 75 12.18 -12.89 -16.60
C ILE A 75 10.69 -13.11 -16.38
N ILE A 76 10.09 -12.32 -15.48
CA ILE A 76 8.71 -12.49 -15.05
C ILE A 76 7.94 -11.17 -15.24
N PRO A 77 7.48 -10.87 -16.47
CA PRO A 77 6.50 -9.82 -16.69
C PRO A 77 5.13 -10.22 -16.15
N GLY A 78 4.42 -9.24 -15.58
CA GLY A 78 3.04 -9.41 -15.15
C GLY A 78 2.20 -8.16 -15.35
N LEU A 79 0.89 -8.37 -15.50
CA LEU A 79 -0.09 -7.30 -15.53
C LEU A 79 -1.33 -7.74 -14.78
N ARG A 80 -1.73 -6.93 -13.81
CA ARG A 80 -3.00 -7.09 -13.10
C ARG A 80 -3.90 -5.88 -13.34
N PHE A 81 -5.17 -6.14 -13.58
CA PHE A 81 -6.24 -5.15 -13.65
C PHE A 81 -7.21 -5.40 -12.50
N ASP A 82 -7.45 -4.37 -11.69
CA ASP A 82 -8.40 -4.38 -10.58
C ASP A 82 -9.52 -3.38 -10.86
N TYR A 83 -10.77 -3.77 -10.62
CA TYR A 83 -11.94 -2.90 -10.66
C TYR A 83 -12.55 -2.83 -9.26
N LEU A 84 -12.46 -1.64 -8.66
CA LEU A 84 -13.04 -1.30 -7.37
C LEU A 84 -14.41 -0.67 -7.61
N SER A 85 -15.44 -1.11 -6.88
CA SER A 85 -16.79 -0.55 -7.00
C SER A 85 -16.83 0.97 -6.78
N ASP A 86 -15.97 1.45 -5.89
CA ASP A 86 -16.04 2.81 -5.36
C ASP A 86 -15.04 3.77 -6.06
N SER A 87 -13.87 3.25 -6.48
CA SER A 87 -12.77 4.06 -7.05
C SER A 87 -12.41 3.71 -8.50
N GLY A 88 -13.12 2.78 -9.14
CA GLY A 88 -12.93 2.44 -10.56
C GLY A 88 -11.76 1.50 -10.85
N GLY A 89 -11.22 1.59 -12.07
CA GLY A 89 -10.23 0.66 -12.60
C GLY A 89 -8.77 1.05 -12.32
N ASN A 90 -7.92 0.06 -12.03
CA ASN A 90 -6.51 0.24 -11.73
C ASN A 90 -5.64 -0.82 -12.44
N PHE A 91 -4.54 -0.40 -13.07
CA PHE A 91 -3.55 -1.30 -13.69
C PHE A 91 -2.27 -1.38 -12.88
N SER A 92 -1.81 -2.60 -12.62
CA SER A 92 -0.64 -2.91 -11.81
C SER A 92 0.35 -3.74 -12.65
N PRO A 93 1.16 -3.11 -13.52
CA PRO A 93 2.25 -3.81 -14.20
C PRO A 93 3.37 -4.20 -13.23
N SER A 94 3.99 -5.35 -13.50
CA SER A 94 5.16 -5.86 -12.79
C SER A 94 6.20 -6.42 -13.77
N LEU A 95 7.47 -6.35 -13.37
CA LEU A 95 8.57 -7.01 -14.03
C LEU A 95 9.58 -7.42 -12.97
N ASN A 96 9.82 -8.73 -12.85
CA ASN A 96 10.89 -9.27 -12.01
C ASN A 96 11.92 -9.99 -12.89
N LEU A 97 13.17 -9.96 -12.47
CA LEU A 97 14.31 -10.56 -13.16
C LEU A 97 15.21 -11.24 -12.14
N SER A 98 15.68 -12.44 -12.45
CA SER A 98 16.81 -13.06 -11.76
C SER A 98 17.85 -13.55 -12.76
N GLN A 99 19.12 -13.28 -12.49
CA GLN A 99 20.25 -13.65 -13.33
C GLN A 99 21.35 -14.29 -12.49
N GLU A 100 21.75 -15.50 -12.84
CA GLU A 100 22.94 -16.15 -12.29
C GLU A 100 24.21 -15.58 -12.93
N LEU A 101 25.21 -15.30 -12.09
CA LEU A 101 26.50 -14.72 -12.46
C LEU A 101 27.62 -15.68 -12.03
N GLY A 102 27.76 -16.78 -12.78
CA GLY A 102 28.60 -17.91 -12.39
C GLY A 102 27.96 -18.75 -11.27
N ASP A 103 28.78 -19.50 -10.55
CA ASP A 103 28.27 -20.54 -9.64
C ASP A 103 27.82 -20.01 -8.26
N TYR A 104 28.20 -18.78 -7.90
CA TYR A 104 28.06 -18.28 -6.53
C TYR A 104 27.20 -17.03 -6.39
N PHE A 105 27.01 -16.27 -7.48
CA PHE A 105 26.34 -14.97 -7.42
C PHE A 105 25.03 -14.98 -8.23
N LYS A 106 24.03 -14.28 -7.71
CA LYS A 106 22.74 -14.08 -8.37
C LYS A 106 22.30 -12.64 -8.19
N VAL A 107 21.96 -11.97 -9.28
CA VAL A 107 21.31 -10.66 -9.24
C VAL A 107 19.82 -10.85 -9.35
N LYS A 108 19.07 -10.14 -8.50
CA LYS A 108 17.61 -10.06 -8.57
C LYS A 108 17.22 -8.59 -8.69
N ALA A 109 16.28 -8.30 -9.57
CA ALA A 109 15.74 -6.95 -9.73
C ALA A 109 14.24 -7.03 -9.96
N GLY A 110 13.51 -6.08 -9.42
CA GLY A 110 12.06 -6.02 -9.53
C GLY A 110 11.58 -4.59 -9.66
N VAL A 111 10.55 -4.38 -10.49
CA VAL A 111 9.76 -3.15 -10.50
C VAL A 111 8.29 -3.50 -10.63
N ALA A 112 7.47 -2.97 -9.74
CA ALA A 112 6.03 -3.19 -9.80
C ALA A 112 5.28 -1.93 -9.36
N ARG A 113 4.15 -1.67 -10.02
CA ARG A 113 3.16 -0.70 -9.55
C ARG A 113 2.13 -1.46 -8.72
N THR A 114 2.02 -1.11 -7.45
CA THR A 114 1.03 -1.67 -6.51
C THR A 114 -0.03 -0.62 -6.19
N PHE A 115 -1.17 -1.09 -5.67
CA PHE A 115 -2.22 -0.21 -5.19
C PHE A 115 -2.81 -0.71 -3.87
N LYS A 116 -3.50 0.18 -3.17
CA LYS A 116 -4.31 -0.12 -2.00
C LYS A 116 -5.60 0.69 -2.07
N ALA A 117 -6.73 0.00 -2.03
CA ALA A 117 -8.06 0.62 -1.96
C ALA A 117 -8.22 1.44 -0.66
N PRO A 118 -9.02 2.51 -0.67
CA PRO A 118 -9.48 3.15 0.57
C PRO A 118 -10.13 2.11 1.50
N ASN A 119 -9.86 2.20 2.80
CA ASN A 119 -10.54 1.33 3.75
C ASN A 119 -11.99 1.80 4.00
N LEU A 120 -12.83 0.92 4.56
CA LEU A 120 -14.27 1.17 4.74
C LEU A 120 -14.60 2.35 5.67
N TYR A 121 -13.69 2.82 6.53
CA TYR A 121 -13.90 4.03 7.32
C TYR A 121 -13.55 5.29 6.52
N GLN A 122 -12.48 5.23 5.73
CA GLN A 122 -12.04 6.33 4.88
C GLN A 122 -13.08 6.67 3.80
N SER A 123 -13.73 5.66 3.22
CA SER A 123 -14.78 5.84 2.20
C SER A 123 -16.22 5.91 2.75
N SER A 124 -16.42 5.81 4.07
CA SER A 124 -17.75 5.82 4.69
C SER A 124 -18.42 7.18 4.65
N GLU A 125 -19.69 7.24 4.25
CA GLU A 125 -20.53 8.44 4.37
C GLU A 125 -21.06 8.67 5.80
N GLY A 126 -20.86 7.71 6.72
CA GLY A 126 -21.37 7.78 8.10
C GLY A 126 -20.30 8.02 9.17
N TYR A 127 -19.02 7.85 8.84
CA TYR A 127 -17.93 7.93 9.80
C TYR A 127 -17.57 9.36 10.18
N LEU A 128 -17.47 9.64 11.48
CA LEU A 128 -17.18 10.96 12.03
C LEU A 128 -16.28 10.84 13.26
N LEU A 129 -15.11 11.44 13.22
CA LEU A 129 -14.24 11.63 14.38
C LEU A 129 -14.27 13.07 14.84
N TYR A 130 -14.10 13.30 16.14
CA TYR A 130 -13.97 14.64 16.72
C TYR A 130 -12.72 14.75 17.59
N SER A 131 -12.01 15.86 17.46
CA SER A 131 -10.93 16.27 18.34
C SER A 131 -11.19 17.65 18.92
N LYS A 132 -10.90 17.82 20.22
CA LYS A 132 -10.99 19.13 20.89
C LYS A 132 -9.80 20.05 20.57
N GLY A 133 -8.76 19.57 19.88
CA GLY A 133 -7.60 20.40 19.52
C GLY A 133 -6.38 19.60 19.06
N ASN A 134 -5.83 18.72 19.90
CA ASN A 134 -4.54 18.05 19.62
C ASN A 134 -4.50 17.17 18.35
N GLY A 135 -5.67 16.76 17.85
CA GLY A 135 -5.79 15.99 16.60
C GLY A 135 -6.12 16.85 15.39
N CYS A 136 -6.21 18.16 15.55
CA CYS A 136 -6.47 19.10 14.48
C CYS A 136 -5.16 19.57 13.84
N PRO A 137 -5.18 19.96 12.56
CA PRO A 137 -4.08 20.63 11.90
C PRO A 137 -3.55 21.80 12.74
N LYS A 138 -2.24 22.04 12.68
CA LYS A 138 -1.54 23.04 13.51
C LYS A 138 -2.12 24.44 13.40
N ASP A 139 -2.69 24.79 12.24
CA ASP A 139 -3.27 26.11 11.98
C ASP A 139 -4.65 26.30 12.64
N ILE A 140 -5.27 25.22 13.12
CA ILE A 140 -6.50 25.24 13.91
C ILE A 140 -6.14 25.40 15.38
N THR A 141 -6.14 26.65 15.84
CA THR A 141 -5.71 27.04 17.19
C THR A 141 -6.84 27.06 18.23
N SER A 142 -8.10 26.93 17.80
CA SER A 142 -9.30 26.90 18.66
C SER A 142 -10.47 26.19 17.95
N GLY A 143 -11.57 25.91 18.67
CA GLY A 143 -12.81 25.40 18.07
C GLY A 143 -12.91 23.88 17.89
N GLY A 144 -11.81 23.12 17.96
CA GLY A 144 -11.82 21.69 17.68
C GLY A 144 -12.11 21.37 16.21
N CYS A 145 -12.07 20.10 15.84
CA CYS A 145 -12.26 19.69 14.45
C CYS A 145 -12.93 18.32 14.34
N TYR A 146 -13.73 18.16 13.30
CA TYR A 146 -14.27 16.91 12.83
C TYR A 146 -13.44 16.38 11.66
N LEU A 147 -13.29 15.06 11.57
CA LEU A 147 -12.77 14.37 10.40
C LEU A 147 -13.85 13.42 9.88
N ILE A 148 -14.32 13.68 8.65
CA ILE A 148 -15.32 12.86 7.96
C ILE A 148 -14.70 11.94 6.92
N GLY A 149 -15.42 10.87 6.59
CA GLY A 149 -15.16 10.04 5.42
C GLY A 149 -15.21 10.82 4.10
N ASN A 150 -14.62 10.23 3.06
CA ASN A 150 -14.60 10.77 1.71
C ASN A 150 -14.72 9.62 0.70
N LYS A 151 -15.85 9.57 0.00
CA LYS A 151 -16.12 8.55 -1.02
C LYS A 151 -15.35 8.79 -2.33
N ASP A 152 -14.89 10.02 -2.55
CA ASP A 152 -14.20 10.45 -3.77
C ASP A 152 -12.67 10.26 -3.63
N LEU A 153 -12.23 9.25 -2.86
CA LEU A 153 -10.83 8.92 -2.67
C LEU A 153 -10.32 8.03 -3.81
N ASP A 154 -9.19 8.43 -4.38
CA ASP A 154 -8.40 7.57 -5.24
C ASP A 154 -7.70 6.47 -4.41
N PRO A 155 -7.39 5.30 -5.00
CA PRO A 155 -6.54 4.32 -4.33
C PRO A 155 -5.13 4.87 -4.11
N GLU A 156 -4.48 4.42 -3.03
CA GLU A 156 -3.05 4.67 -2.81
C GLU A 156 -2.27 3.86 -3.85
N ILE A 157 -1.26 4.46 -4.47
CA ILE A 157 -0.41 3.84 -5.48
C ILE A 157 1.03 3.88 -5.02
N SER A 158 1.79 2.81 -5.28
CA SER A 158 3.24 2.85 -5.11
C SER A 158 3.95 2.20 -6.29
N VAL A 159 5.01 2.84 -6.77
CA VAL A 159 5.95 2.19 -7.69
C VAL A 159 7.14 1.71 -6.87
N ASN A 160 7.19 0.40 -6.67
CA ASN A 160 8.18 -0.27 -5.85
C ASN A 160 9.27 -0.82 -6.76
N LYS A 161 10.53 -0.58 -6.39
CA LYS A 161 11.71 -0.99 -7.13
C LYS A 161 12.71 -1.60 -6.16
N GLU A 162 13.33 -2.68 -6.57
CA GLU A 162 14.43 -3.28 -5.82
C GLU A 162 15.48 -3.85 -6.76
N ILE A 163 16.73 -3.81 -6.32
CA ILE A 163 17.84 -4.50 -6.96
C ILE A 163 18.76 -5.03 -5.88
N GLY A 164 19.07 -6.32 -5.96
CA GLY A 164 19.90 -7.01 -4.99
C GLY A 164 20.89 -7.95 -5.62
N LEU A 165 21.99 -8.15 -4.89
CA LEU A 165 23.01 -9.15 -5.16
C LEU A 165 22.99 -10.17 -4.04
N GLU A 166 22.93 -11.44 -4.43
CA GLU A 166 22.95 -12.60 -3.55
C GLU A 166 24.22 -13.40 -3.83
N PHE A 167 24.89 -13.83 -2.77
CA PHE A 167 26.01 -14.76 -2.77
C PHE A 167 25.58 -16.03 -2.03
N THR A 168 25.79 -17.18 -2.65
CA THR A 168 25.56 -18.49 -2.04
C THR A 168 26.73 -19.42 -2.36
N TRP A 169 27.30 -20.04 -1.33
CA TRP A 169 28.33 -21.07 -1.48
C TRP A 169 28.28 -22.03 -0.29
N GLU A 170 27.97 -23.31 -0.53
CA GLU A 170 27.73 -24.30 0.52
C GLU A 170 26.71 -23.76 1.57
N ASP A 171 27.13 -23.65 2.85
CA ASP A 171 26.32 -23.14 3.95
C ASP A 171 26.44 -21.61 4.15
N TYR A 172 27.17 -20.92 3.27
CA TYR A 172 27.33 -19.46 3.31
C TYR A 172 26.30 -18.79 2.40
N HIS A 173 25.58 -17.82 2.95
CA HIS A 173 24.67 -16.95 2.22
C HIS A 173 24.89 -15.50 2.64
N ALA A 174 24.95 -14.59 1.68
CA ALA A 174 24.92 -13.16 1.94
C ALA A 174 24.10 -12.46 0.86
N SER A 175 23.29 -11.48 1.22
CA SER A 175 22.57 -10.66 0.28
C SER A 175 22.59 -9.19 0.69
N VAL A 176 22.56 -8.32 -0.31
CA VAL A 176 22.36 -6.90 -0.15
C VAL A 176 21.42 -6.40 -1.23
N THR A 177 20.42 -5.64 -0.84
CA THR A 177 19.35 -5.15 -1.70
C THR A 177 19.14 -3.67 -1.45
N TYR A 178 19.13 -2.86 -2.49
CA TYR A 178 18.59 -1.51 -2.44
C TYR A 178 17.12 -1.56 -2.84
N PHE A 179 16.26 -0.92 -2.05
CA PHE A 179 14.85 -0.79 -2.36
C PHE A 179 14.44 0.68 -2.39
N ARG A 180 13.44 0.98 -3.23
CA ARG A 180 12.86 2.31 -3.37
C ARG A 180 11.37 2.22 -3.72
N ASN A 181 10.55 2.86 -2.90
CA ASN A 181 9.10 2.94 -3.06
C ASN A 181 8.68 4.39 -3.25
N ASP A 182 8.23 4.72 -4.46
CA ASP A 182 7.65 6.03 -4.78
C ASP A 182 6.13 5.96 -4.59
N TYR A 183 5.66 6.39 -3.41
CA TYR A 183 4.25 6.43 -3.04
C TYR A 183 3.55 7.65 -3.62
N GLN A 184 2.28 7.46 -3.98
CA GLN A 184 1.36 8.49 -4.46
C GLN A 184 -0.01 8.26 -3.81
N ASN A 185 -0.74 9.35 -3.59
CA ASN A 185 -2.13 9.31 -3.14
C ASN A 185 -2.35 8.59 -1.79
N LYS A 186 -1.33 8.53 -0.91
CA LYS A 186 -1.48 7.95 0.45
C LYS A 186 -2.67 8.61 1.13
N ILE A 187 -3.65 7.84 1.61
CA ILE A 187 -4.84 8.42 2.21
C ILE A 187 -4.49 8.89 3.62
N VAL A 188 -4.71 10.19 3.88
CA VAL A 188 -4.35 10.86 5.12
C VAL A 188 -5.52 11.68 5.65
N ALA A 189 -5.51 11.98 6.95
CA ALA A 189 -6.42 12.98 7.52
C ALA A 189 -6.13 14.33 6.84
N GLY A 190 -7.15 14.94 6.26
CA GLY A 190 -6.98 16.20 5.55
C GLY A 190 -6.66 17.36 6.48
N ASP A 191 -5.87 18.29 5.97
CA ASP A 191 -5.49 19.55 6.60
C ASP A 191 -6.30 20.75 6.08
N ASN A 192 -7.00 20.56 4.97
CA ASN A 192 -7.87 21.57 4.37
C ASN A 192 -9.23 21.61 5.08
N VAL A 193 -9.56 22.79 5.61
CA VAL A 193 -10.88 23.09 6.17
C VAL A 193 -11.90 23.19 5.05
N ILE A 194 -12.91 22.31 5.07
CA ILE A 194 -14.01 22.32 4.10
C ILE A 194 -15.27 23.02 4.61
N GLY A 195 -15.32 23.33 5.91
CA GLY A 195 -16.44 24.02 6.54
C GLY A 195 -16.27 24.17 8.04
N GLN A 196 -17.29 24.73 8.69
CA GLN A 196 -17.39 24.83 10.14
C GLN A 196 -18.82 24.51 10.58
N THR A 197 -18.94 23.88 11.74
CA THR A 197 -20.21 23.64 12.44
C THR A 197 -20.73 24.91 13.10
N ALA A 198 -22.01 24.96 13.47
CA ALA A 198 -22.61 26.06 14.23
C ALA A 198 -21.91 26.30 15.58
N SER A 199 -21.32 25.25 16.16
CA SER A 199 -20.52 25.32 17.40
C SER A 199 -19.11 25.89 17.21
N GLY A 200 -18.69 26.16 15.97
CA GLY A 200 -17.35 26.68 15.64
C GLY A 200 -16.28 25.62 15.44
N ALA A 201 -16.61 24.32 15.49
CA ALA A 201 -15.68 23.25 15.16
C ALA A 201 -15.49 23.13 13.65
N TYR A 202 -14.23 23.01 13.23
CA TYR A 202 -13.82 22.90 11.84
C TYR A 202 -14.16 21.52 11.27
N ILE A 203 -14.42 21.45 9.98
CA ILE A 203 -14.72 20.19 9.28
C ILE A 203 -13.58 19.91 8.32
N LEU A 204 -12.99 18.72 8.46
CA LEU A 204 -11.94 18.16 7.63
C LEU A 204 -12.45 16.85 7.04
N LYS A 205 -11.85 16.40 5.94
CA LYS A 205 -12.17 15.11 5.33
C LYS A 205 -10.91 14.29 5.06
N TRP A 206 -11.02 12.97 4.98
CA TRP A 206 -9.94 12.15 4.43
C TRP A 206 -9.59 12.61 3.01
N GLN A 207 -8.30 12.68 2.68
CA GLN A 207 -7.83 13.11 1.37
C GLN A 207 -6.67 12.25 0.88
N ASN A 208 -6.51 12.17 -0.44
CA ASN A 208 -5.28 11.65 -1.03
C ASN A 208 -4.16 12.66 -0.77
N GLY A 209 -3.18 12.23 0.02
CA GLY A 209 -1.97 12.98 0.27
C GLY A 209 -1.06 13.03 -0.97
N GLY A 210 -0.03 13.85 -0.86
CA GLY A 210 0.95 14.03 -1.93
C GLY A 210 1.86 12.83 -2.16
N LYS A 211 2.94 13.09 -2.90
CA LYS A 211 3.95 12.06 -3.18
C LYS A 211 4.77 11.81 -1.92
N ALA A 212 5.20 10.56 -1.74
CA ALA A 212 6.10 10.20 -0.67
C ALA A 212 7.19 9.26 -1.15
N LEU A 213 8.30 9.21 -0.41
CA LEU A 213 9.45 8.40 -0.74
C LEU A 213 9.89 7.60 0.49
N VAL A 214 10.04 6.31 0.27
CA VAL A 214 10.74 5.42 1.19
C VAL A 214 11.83 4.69 0.42
N ASP A 215 13.07 4.76 0.86
CA ASP A 215 14.16 3.98 0.28
C ASP A 215 15.21 3.59 1.32
N GLY A 216 15.97 2.55 1.00
CA GLY A 216 16.90 1.99 1.95
C GLY A 216 17.69 0.81 1.41
N ILE A 217 18.47 0.23 2.31
CA ILE A 217 19.27 -0.96 2.04
C ILE A 217 18.85 -2.05 3.02
N GLU A 218 18.62 -3.24 2.50
CA GLU A 218 18.45 -4.46 3.28
C GLU A 218 19.66 -5.36 3.05
N ALA A 219 20.14 -5.98 4.11
CA ALA A 219 21.21 -6.94 4.06
C ALA A 219 20.88 -8.16 4.91
N SER A 220 21.24 -9.34 4.43
CA SER A 220 21.13 -10.59 5.17
C SER A 220 22.41 -11.39 5.05
N MET A 221 22.77 -12.09 6.12
CA MET A 221 23.92 -12.98 6.13
C MET A 221 23.62 -14.22 6.97
N SER A 222 23.95 -15.38 6.42
CA SER A 222 23.88 -16.68 7.08
C SER A 222 25.19 -17.42 6.89
N PHE A 223 25.77 -17.97 7.95
CA PHE A 223 26.99 -18.77 7.86
C PHE A 223 27.17 -19.70 9.06
N PRO A 224 27.80 -20.87 8.88
CA PRO A 224 28.08 -21.79 9.96
C PRO A 224 29.18 -21.23 10.88
N LEU A 225 28.84 -20.88 12.12
CA LEU A 225 29.82 -20.59 13.17
C LEU A 225 30.57 -21.86 13.59
N VAL A 226 29.85 -22.98 13.66
CA VAL A 226 30.39 -24.31 13.86
C VAL A 226 29.75 -25.22 12.84
N LYS A 227 30.56 -25.76 11.93
CA LYS A 227 30.10 -26.64 10.84
C LYS A 227 29.17 -27.74 11.37
N GLU A 228 28.01 -27.88 10.72
CA GLU A 228 26.96 -28.87 11.04
C GLU A 228 26.33 -28.77 12.45
N ARG A 229 26.66 -27.75 13.26
CA ARG A 229 26.18 -27.64 14.66
C ARG A 229 25.58 -26.30 15.03
N LEU A 230 26.13 -25.21 14.49
CA LEU A 230 25.70 -23.86 14.84
C LEU A 230 25.75 -22.97 13.61
N ASN A 231 24.58 -22.49 13.19
CA ASN A 231 24.43 -21.52 12.12
C ASN A 231 24.11 -20.14 12.70
N TRP A 232 24.77 -19.10 12.21
CA TRP A 232 24.45 -17.71 12.55
C TRP A 232 23.64 -17.09 11.44
N ASN A 233 22.55 -16.40 11.80
CA ASN A 233 21.69 -15.70 10.86
C ASN A 233 21.50 -14.28 11.36
N THR A 234 21.78 -13.30 10.51
CA THR A 234 21.60 -11.88 10.83
C THR A 234 20.96 -11.16 9.65
N ASN A 235 20.17 -10.14 9.96
CA ASN A 235 19.60 -9.21 9.01
C ASN A 235 19.84 -7.78 9.51
N ALA A 236 19.88 -6.84 8.57
CA ALA A 236 20.02 -5.42 8.85
C ALA A 236 19.22 -4.64 7.79
N THR A 237 18.56 -3.58 8.24
CA THR A 237 17.82 -2.66 7.37
C THR A 237 18.25 -1.24 7.71
N TRP A 238 18.64 -0.49 6.70
CA TRP A 238 19.03 0.91 6.82
C TRP A 238 18.10 1.77 5.98
N MET A 239 17.29 2.60 6.64
CA MET A 239 16.41 3.55 5.97
C MET A 239 17.24 4.78 5.57
N ILE A 240 17.29 5.08 4.28
CA ILE A 240 17.96 6.28 3.75
C ILE A 240 16.98 7.45 3.80
N THR A 241 15.80 7.26 3.22
CA THR A 241 14.74 8.28 3.17
C THR A 241 13.41 7.69 3.62
N SER A 242 12.62 8.48 4.34
CA SER A 242 11.23 8.18 4.69
C SER A 242 10.48 9.48 4.91
N GLU A 243 9.96 10.08 3.85
CA GLU A 243 9.34 11.41 3.91
C GLU A 243 8.21 11.62 2.91
N GLN A 244 7.30 12.52 3.25
CA GLN A 244 6.37 13.13 2.29
C GLN A 244 7.11 14.21 1.51
N LYS A 245 7.11 14.14 0.17
CA LYS A 245 7.90 15.03 -0.69
C LYS A 245 7.49 16.49 -0.58
N ASP A 246 6.23 16.77 -0.30
CA ASP A 246 5.72 18.15 -0.25
C ASP A 246 6.01 18.84 1.09
N THR A 247 6.09 18.07 2.19
CA THR A 247 6.23 18.63 3.55
C THR A 247 7.55 18.29 4.24
N GLY A 248 8.31 17.31 3.75
CA GLY A 248 9.50 16.76 4.42
C GLY A 248 9.18 16.02 5.72
N ASN A 249 7.90 15.88 6.08
CA ASN A 249 7.50 15.18 7.28
C ASN A 249 7.79 13.69 7.14
N PRO A 250 8.23 13.01 8.21
CA PRO A 250 8.44 11.59 8.18
C PRO A 250 7.15 10.86 7.84
N LEU A 251 7.26 9.79 7.05
CA LEU A 251 6.12 8.92 6.82
C LEU A 251 5.86 8.11 8.09
N SER A 252 4.79 8.43 8.80
CA SER A 252 4.23 7.51 9.79
C SER A 252 3.52 6.38 9.06
N VAL A 253 4.02 5.16 9.26
CA VAL A 253 3.34 3.91 8.90
C VAL A 253 2.13 3.73 9.80
#